data_AF-A0A932ZUH4-F1
#
_entry.id   AF-A0A932ZUH4-F1
#
_cell.length_a   1.000
_cell.length_b   1.000
_cell.length_c   1.000
_cell.angle_alpha   90.00
_cell.angle_beta   90.00
_cell.angle_gamma   90.00
#
_symmetry.space_group_name_H-M   'P 1'
#
loop_
_entity.id
_entity.type
_entity.pdbx_description
1 polymer ?
#
loop_
_entity_poly.entity_id
_entity_poly.type
_entity_poly.pdbx_seq_one_letter_code
_entity_poly.pdbx_strand_id
1 'polypeptide(L)'
;YRTGDIAEGGLRWGKCPSCGRTTPRVGPTLRRVSNVQDIHLTKIRGTLLDLNGLADTLSGHSAIEEWQLVIQKRDDDPFEVDEMILYAAPRKGAHPPHAEAQIQSAFEVKFNRIVWESVEKVSQRLGIEERLKEQRILDRRPKG
;
A
#
# COMPACT_ATOMS: atom_id res chain seq x y z
N TYR A 1 -14.08 9.74 18.44
CA TYR A 1 -12.80 9.47 17.75
C TYR A 1 -12.99 8.22 16.89
N ARG A 2 -12.70 8.26 15.58
CA ARG A 2 -12.74 7.08 14.68
C ARG A 2 -11.30 6.65 14.42
N THR A 3 -10.97 5.39 14.66
CA THR A 3 -9.58 4.89 14.47
C THR A 3 -9.26 4.61 13.00
N GLY A 4 -10.27 4.38 12.16
CA GLY A 4 -10.05 4.03 10.77
C GLY A 4 -9.60 2.58 10.57
N ASP A 5 -9.82 1.71 11.56
CA ASP A 5 -9.54 0.28 11.47
C ASP A 5 -10.82 -0.56 11.38
N ILE A 6 -10.73 -1.68 10.67
CA ILE A 6 -11.74 -2.72 10.49
C ILE A 6 -11.14 -3.99 11.09
N ALA A 7 -11.76 -4.47 12.16
CA ALA A 7 -11.47 -5.79 12.70
C ALA A 7 -12.23 -6.84 11.90
N GLU A 8 -11.54 -7.76 11.23
CA GLU A 8 -12.20 -8.88 10.56
C GLU A 8 -12.89 -9.78 11.59
N GLY A 9 -14.16 -10.10 11.35
CA GLY A 9 -15.00 -10.81 12.32
C GLY A 9 -15.49 -9.96 13.50
N GLY A 10 -15.20 -8.65 13.49
CA GLY A 10 -15.74 -7.67 14.44
C GLY A 10 -15.29 -7.88 15.88
N LEU A 11 -16.11 -7.39 16.81
CA LEU A 11 -15.93 -7.61 18.24
C LEU A 11 -16.62 -8.91 18.66
N ARG A 12 -15.86 -9.79 19.31
CA ARG A 12 -16.41 -10.99 19.95
C ARG A 12 -16.71 -10.72 21.41
N TRP A 13 -17.97 -10.93 21.78
CA TRP A 13 -18.48 -10.78 23.13
C TRP A 13 -18.40 -12.11 23.90
N GLY A 14 -18.37 -12.04 25.23
CA GLY A 14 -18.33 -13.21 26.11
C GLY A 14 -16.95 -13.56 26.66
N LYS A 15 -16.93 -14.51 27.61
CA LYS A 15 -15.75 -14.89 28.37
C LYS A 15 -14.63 -15.43 27.46
N CYS A 16 -13.42 -14.91 27.63
CA CYS A 16 -12.25 -15.39 26.91
C CYS A 16 -11.94 -16.85 27.30
N PRO A 17 -11.80 -17.79 26.34
CA PRO A 17 -11.52 -19.19 26.63
C PRO A 17 -10.08 -19.42 27.09
N SER A 18 -9.16 -18.47 26.84
CA SER A 18 -7.75 -18.57 27.24
C SER A 18 -7.48 -17.97 28.62
N CYS A 19 -8.02 -16.79 28.92
CA CYS A 19 -7.69 -16.07 30.16
C CYS A 19 -8.90 -15.77 31.06
N GLY A 20 -10.11 -16.14 30.66
CA GLY A 20 -11.32 -15.97 31.47
C GLY A 20 -11.85 -14.53 31.60
N ARG A 21 -11.20 -13.52 31.00
CA ARG A 21 -11.68 -12.13 31.00
C ARG A 21 -13.00 -11.98 30.25
N THR A 22 -13.85 -11.05 30.69
CA THR A 22 -15.18 -10.77 30.11
C THR A 22 -15.19 -9.55 29.19
N THR A 23 -14.03 -8.98 28.88
CA THR A 23 -13.89 -7.85 27.97
C THR A 23 -14.13 -8.26 26.51
N PRO A 24 -14.71 -7.39 25.67
CA PRO A 24 -14.82 -7.63 24.24
C PRO A 24 -13.45 -7.90 23.62
N ARG A 25 -13.38 -8.85 22.69
CA ARG A 25 -12.15 -9.23 21.99
C ARG A 25 -12.22 -8.76 20.55
N VAL A 26 -11.20 -8.05 20.11
CA VAL A 26 -11.02 -7.65 18.71
C VAL A 26 -10.52 -8.85 17.92
N GLY A 27 -11.03 -9.04 16.69
CA GLY A 27 -10.50 -10.05 15.76
C GLY A 27 -8.98 -9.87 15.52
N PRO A 28 -8.25 -10.96 15.24
CA PRO A 28 -6.79 -10.91 15.11
C PRO A 28 -6.34 -10.13 13.87
N THR A 29 -7.17 -10.08 12.83
CA THR A 29 -6.87 -9.34 11.60
C THR A 29 -7.49 -7.95 11.68
N LEU A 30 -6.64 -6.92 11.58
CA LEU A 30 -7.04 -5.54 11.44
C LEU A 30 -6.68 -5.07 10.02
N ARG A 31 -7.63 -4.43 9.35
CA ARG A 31 -7.44 -3.76 8.06
C ARG A 31 -7.78 -2.29 8.24
N ARG A 32 -7.19 -1.37 7.47
CA ARG A 32 -7.62 0.03 7.53
C ARG A 32 -8.85 0.26 6.65
N VAL A 33 -9.78 1.10 7.13
CA VAL A 33 -10.94 1.60 6.38
C VAL A 33 -10.49 2.30 5.09
N SER A 34 -9.32 2.93 5.07
CA SER A 34 -8.72 3.48 3.85
C SER A 34 -8.42 2.44 2.76
N ASN A 35 -8.29 1.16 3.15
CA ASN A 35 -8.03 0.03 2.26
C ASN A 35 -9.33 -0.69 1.85
N VAL A 36 -10.47 -0.32 2.44
CA VAL A 36 -11.78 -0.90 2.12
C VAL A 36 -12.60 0.16 1.40
N GLN A 37 -12.43 0.25 0.08
CA GLN A 37 -13.34 0.94 -0.83
C GLN A 37 -12.98 0.59 -2.26
N ASP A 38 -13.96 0.03 -2.99
CA ASP A 38 -14.03 -0.22 -4.44
C ASP A 38 -12.85 -0.95 -5.11
N ILE A 39 -13.13 -1.85 -6.04
CA ILE A 39 -12.09 -2.42 -6.90
C ILE A 39 -11.52 -1.27 -7.73
N HIS A 40 -10.36 -0.74 -7.32
CA HIS A 40 -9.69 0.36 -8.00
C HIS A 40 -8.88 -0.21 -9.17
N LEU A 41 -9.59 -0.54 -10.25
CA LEU A 41 -8.97 -0.94 -11.50
C LEU A 41 -8.43 0.30 -12.21
N THR A 42 -7.16 0.25 -12.59
CA THR A 42 -6.56 1.29 -13.44
C THR A 42 -5.89 0.65 -14.64
N LYS A 43 -6.03 1.27 -15.82
CA LYS A 43 -5.33 0.81 -17.02
C LYS A 43 -3.94 1.42 -17.04
N ILE A 44 -2.90 0.60 -17.08
CA ILE A 44 -1.50 1.03 -17.20
C ILE A 44 -0.89 0.29 -18.36
N ARG A 45 -0.44 1.04 -19.38
CA ARG A 45 0.17 0.49 -20.61
C ARG A 45 -0.63 -0.64 -21.25
N GLY A 46 -1.96 -0.53 -21.26
CA GLY A 46 -2.84 -1.52 -21.88
C GLY A 46 -3.41 -2.58 -20.93
N THR A 47 -2.76 -2.85 -19.80
CA THR A 47 -3.20 -3.86 -18.82
C THR A 47 -4.09 -3.25 -17.75
N LEU A 48 -5.17 -3.95 -17.38
CA LEU A 48 -5.99 -3.61 -16.21
C LEU A 48 -5.31 -4.12 -14.95
N LEU A 49 -4.93 -3.21 -14.07
CA LEU A 49 -4.26 -3.50 -12.80
C LEU A 49 -5.23 -3.28 -11.63
N ASP A 50 -5.37 -4.29 -10.78
CA ASP A 50 -6.06 -4.15 -9.49
C ASP A 50 -5.13 -3.51 -8.45
N LEU A 51 -5.40 -2.24 -8.14
CA LEU A 51 -4.61 -1.48 -7.18
C LEU A 51 -4.78 -1.96 -5.74
N ASN A 52 -5.89 -2.62 -5.41
CA ASN A 52 -6.10 -3.16 -4.07
C ASN A 52 -5.22 -4.39 -3.84
N GLY A 53 -5.22 -5.35 -4.78
CA GLY A 53 -4.33 -6.51 -4.72
C GLY A 53 -2.85 -6.10 -4.71
N LEU A 54 -2.49 -5.05 -5.45
CA LEU A 54 -1.15 -4.47 -5.39
C LEU A 54 -0.83 -3.90 -4.00
N ALA A 55 -1.73 -3.10 -3.43
CA ALA A 55 -1.52 -2.50 -2.12
C ALA A 55 -1.39 -3.55 -1.01
N ASP A 56 -2.24 -4.59 -1.05
CA ASP A 56 -2.18 -5.71 -0.10
C ASP A 56 -0.86 -6.47 -0.24
N THR A 57 -0.40 -6.75 -1.46
CA THR A 57 0.86 -7.44 -1.74
C THR A 57 2.07 -6.66 -1.22
N LEU A 58 2.14 -5.34 -1.51
CA LEU A 58 3.24 -4.49 -1.05
C LEU A 58 3.25 -4.34 0.48
N SER A 59 2.07 -4.22 1.10
CA SER A 59 1.94 -4.08 2.56
C SER A 59 2.27 -5.38 3.31
N GLY A 60 2.06 -6.54 2.67
CA GLY A 60 2.43 -7.85 3.21
C GLY A 60 3.87 -8.28 2.91
N HIS A 61 4.63 -7.53 2.10
CA HIS A 61 5.96 -7.93 1.67
C HIS A 61 6.99 -7.82 2.81
N SER A 62 7.65 -8.92 3.14
CA SER A 62 8.55 -9.00 4.32
C SER A 62 9.73 -8.02 4.26
N ALA A 63 10.21 -7.70 3.06
CA ALA A 63 11.32 -6.78 2.85
C ALA A 63 10.94 -5.28 2.87
N ILE A 64 9.64 -4.94 2.85
CA ILE A 64 9.17 -3.55 2.81
C ILE A 64 8.67 -3.16 4.21
N GLU A 65 9.08 -1.98 4.65
CA GLU A 65 8.62 -1.37 5.89
C GLU A 65 7.58 -0.28 5.62
N GLU A 66 7.83 0.58 4.64
CA GLU A 66 6.90 1.63 4.20
C GLU A 66 6.97 1.81 2.67
N TRP A 67 5.89 2.22 2.02
CA TRP A 67 5.84 2.37 0.57
C TRP A 67 4.82 3.39 0.08
N GLN A 68 5.09 3.97 -1.10
CA GLN A 68 4.15 4.73 -1.90
C GLN A 68 4.30 4.40 -3.38
N LEU A 69 3.18 4.16 -4.06
CA LEU A 69 3.11 4.02 -5.51
C LEU A 69 2.71 5.36 -6.13
N VAL A 70 3.49 5.82 -7.10
CA VAL A 70 3.15 6.96 -7.96
C VAL A 70 2.90 6.45 -9.38
N ILE A 71 1.74 6.81 -9.93
CA ILE A 71 1.40 6.59 -11.33
C ILE A 71 1.42 7.96 -12.00
N GLN A 72 2.21 8.10 -13.06
CA GLN A 72 2.37 9.38 -13.77
C GLN A 72 2.61 9.13 -15.25
N LYS A 73 2.63 10.18 -16.05
CA LYS A 73 3.12 10.10 -17.43
C LYS A 73 4.64 10.27 -17.43
N ARG A 74 5.31 9.56 -18.33
CA ARG A 74 6.75 9.74 -18.51
C ARG A 74 7.03 11.21 -18.86
N ASP A 75 8.06 11.76 -18.22
CA ASP A 75 8.49 13.16 -18.38
C ASP A 75 7.38 14.20 -18.12
N ASP A 76 6.33 13.80 -17.38
CA ASP A 76 5.11 14.60 -17.12
C ASP A 76 4.37 15.05 -18.41
N ASP A 77 4.59 14.33 -19.52
CA ASP A 77 3.97 14.62 -20.82
C ASP A 77 2.62 13.87 -21.00
N PRO A 78 1.48 14.56 -21.18
CA PRO A 78 0.17 13.94 -21.38
C PRO A 78 0.08 12.93 -22.54
N PHE A 79 0.98 12.96 -23.52
CA PHE A 79 0.98 12.09 -24.68
C PHE A 79 1.91 10.88 -24.55
N GLU A 80 2.80 10.89 -23.56
CA GLU A 80 3.77 9.83 -23.33
C GLU A 80 3.17 8.57 -22.68
N VAL A 81 3.98 7.53 -22.47
CA VAL A 81 3.50 6.31 -21.79
C VAL A 81 3.33 6.51 -20.28
N ASP A 82 2.44 5.72 -19.67
CA ASP A 82 2.28 5.67 -18.22
C ASP A 82 3.49 5.00 -17.54
N GLU A 83 3.93 5.58 -16.43
CA GLU A 83 4.99 5.07 -15.55
C GLU A 83 4.44 4.72 -14.18
N MET A 84 4.96 3.61 -13.63
CA MET A 84 4.77 3.19 -12.25
C MET A 84 6.09 3.32 -11.51
N ILE A 85 6.12 4.21 -10.51
CA ILE A 85 7.28 4.43 -9.65
C ILE A 85 6.92 4.01 -8.25
N LEU A 86 7.63 3.01 -7.72
CA LEU A 86 7.50 2.57 -6.34
C LEU A 86 8.59 3.24 -5.49
N TYR A 87 8.19 4.04 -4.51
CA TYR A 87 9.09 4.48 -3.44
C TYR A 87 8.91 3.50 -2.29
N ALA A 88 9.99 2.86 -1.84
CA ALA A 88 9.95 1.85 -0.80
C ALA A 88 11.04 2.07 0.24
N ALA A 89 10.71 1.90 1.50
CA ALA A 89 11.65 1.82 2.60
C ALA A 89 11.94 0.35 2.92
N PRO A 90 13.22 -0.08 2.91
CA PRO A 90 13.56 -1.44 3.23
C PRO A 90 13.40 -1.69 4.73
N ARG A 91 12.82 -2.83 5.09
CA ARG A 91 12.81 -3.30 6.48
C ARG A 91 14.24 -3.58 6.93
N LYS A 92 14.52 -3.36 8.23
CA LYS A 92 15.84 -3.69 8.81
C LYS A 92 16.28 -5.12 8.45
N GLY A 93 17.46 -5.24 7.83
CA GLY A 93 18.03 -6.52 7.41
C GLY A 93 17.55 -7.03 6.04
N ALA A 94 16.67 -6.31 5.34
CA ALA A 94 16.30 -6.62 3.97
C ALA A 94 17.44 -6.33 2.99
N HIS A 95 17.49 -7.10 1.90
CA HIS A 95 18.44 -6.89 0.80
C HIS A 95 17.69 -6.30 -0.42
N PRO A 96 17.80 -4.99 -0.69
CA PRO A 96 16.96 -4.30 -1.67
C PRO A 96 16.99 -4.90 -3.09
N PRO A 97 18.15 -5.31 -3.65
CA PRO A 97 18.17 -5.96 -4.98
C PRO A 97 17.36 -7.26 -5.05
N HIS A 98 17.33 -8.03 -3.95
CA HIS A 98 16.56 -9.28 -3.91
C HIS A 98 15.07 -8.99 -3.81
N ALA A 99 14.71 -8.03 -2.95
CA ALA A 99 13.33 -7.57 -2.80
C ALA A 99 12.78 -6.99 -4.12
N GLU A 100 13.58 -6.22 -4.84
CA GLU A 100 13.21 -5.66 -6.15
C GLU A 100 12.90 -6.76 -7.18
N ALA A 101 13.73 -7.79 -7.27
CA ALA A 101 13.44 -8.93 -8.15
C ALA A 101 12.13 -9.65 -7.76
N GLN A 102 11.88 -9.86 -6.46
CA GLN A 102 10.65 -10.46 -5.96
C GLN A 102 9.42 -9.62 -6.30
N ILE A 103 9.48 -8.32 -6.02
CA ILE A 103 8.42 -7.35 -6.32
C ILE A 103 8.15 -7.36 -7.83
N GLN A 104 9.17 -7.20 -8.67
CA GLN A 104 8.99 -7.21 -10.12
C GLN A 104 8.39 -8.53 -10.61
N SER A 105 8.73 -9.67 -10.02
CA SER A 105 8.16 -10.98 -10.41
C SER A 105 6.69 -11.15 -10.00
N ALA A 106 6.25 -10.51 -8.93
CA ALA A 106 4.90 -10.65 -8.38
C ALA A 106 3.82 -9.94 -9.21
N PHE A 107 4.20 -8.96 -10.04
CA PHE A 107 3.26 -8.16 -10.82
C PHE A 107 3.44 -8.35 -12.33
N GLU A 108 2.34 -8.44 -13.05
CA GLU A 108 2.34 -8.49 -14.52
C GLU A 108 2.89 -7.19 -15.11
N VAL A 109 2.37 -6.06 -14.63
CA VAL A 109 2.85 -4.73 -15.01
C VAL A 109 4.08 -4.38 -14.17
N LYS A 110 5.23 -4.28 -14.83
CA LYS A 110 6.50 -3.96 -14.16
C LYS A 110 6.56 -2.51 -13.69
N PHE A 111 7.18 -2.30 -12.53
CA PHE A 111 7.52 -0.94 -12.11
C PHE A 111 8.62 -0.41 -13.02
N ASN A 112 8.47 0.81 -13.52
CA ASN A 112 9.50 1.49 -14.30
C ASN A 112 10.71 1.78 -13.43
N ARG A 113 10.47 2.09 -12.15
CA ARG A 113 11.51 2.36 -11.17
C ARG A 113 11.06 1.95 -9.78
N ILE A 114 11.96 1.30 -9.04
CA ILE A 114 11.84 1.10 -7.60
C ILE A 114 12.92 1.95 -6.94
N VAL A 115 12.51 2.91 -6.11
CA VAL A 115 13.38 3.84 -5.41
C VAL A 115 13.41 3.45 -3.94
N TRP A 116 14.57 2.95 -3.50
CA TRP A 116 14.79 2.61 -2.10
C TRP A 116 15.21 3.86 -1.32
N GLU A 117 14.40 4.27 -0.34
CA GLU A 117 14.62 5.44 0.51
C GLU A 117 14.48 5.08 2.00
N SER A 118 14.72 6.05 2.88
CA SER A 118 14.47 5.84 4.32
C SER A 118 12.97 5.92 4.64
N VAL A 119 12.57 5.33 5.77
CA VAL A 119 11.17 5.35 6.24
C VAL A 119 10.66 6.79 6.40
N GLU A 120 11.52 7.71 6.84
CA GLU A 120 11.18 9.12 7.03
C GLU A 120 10.85 9.79 5.69
N LYS A 121 11.64 9.54 4.64
CA LYS A 121 11.39 10.09 3.30
C LYS A 121 10.09 9.58 2.71
N VAL A 122 9.82 8.28 2.82
CA VAL A 122 8.57 7.70 2.31
C VAL A 122 7.38 8.23 3.11
N SER A 123 7.49 8.35 4.43
CA SER A 123 6.46 8.95 5.30
C SER A 123 6.15 10.41 4.93
N GLN A 124 7.18 11.21 4.62
CA GLN A 124 7.00 12.58 4.13
C GLN A 124 6.22 12.60 2.81
N ARG A 125 6.55 11.71 1.86
CA ARG A 125 5.82 11.61 0.57
C ARG A 125 4.36 11.20 0.72
N LEU A 126 4.05 10.38 1.72
CA LEU A 126 2.68 9.98 2.05
C LEU A 126 1.83 11.15 2.56
N GLY A 127 2.46 12.28 2.91
CA GLY A 127 1.80 13.48 3.41
C GLY A 127 1.24 13.30 4.81
N ILE A 128 1.83 12.41 5.61
CA ILE A 128 1.32 12.05 6.96
C ILE A 128 1.26 13.28 7.89
N GLU A 129 2.15 14.25 7.71
CA GLU A 129 2.18 15.49 8.53
C GLU A 129 1.30 16.62 7.98
N GLU A 130 1.00 16.63 6.68
CA GLU A 130 0.32 17.77 6.01
C GLU A 130 -1.12 17.46 5.57
N ARG A 131 -1.49 16.18 5.43
CA ARG A 131 -2.78 15.74 4.87
C ARG A 131 -3.57 14.92 5.88
N LEU A 132 -4.89 15.15 5.93
CA LEU A 132 -5.84 14.39 6.77
C LEU A 132 -5.93 12.90 6.41
N LYS A 133 -5.40 12.49 5.26
CA LYS A 133 -5.44 11.12 4.75
C LYS A 133 -4.12 10.77 4.07
N GLU A 134 -3.51 9.70 4.54
CA GLU A 134 -2.36 9.06 3.90
C GLU A 134 -2.69 8.65 2.46
N GLN A 135 -1.81 8.99 1.52
CA GLN A 135 -1.97 8.64 0.11
C GLN A 135 -0.90 7.65 -0.36
N ARG A 136 -1.17 6.35 -0.17
CA ARG A 136 -0.28 5.26 -0.61
C ARG A 136 -0.21 5.10 -2.12
N ILE A 137 -1.30 5.41 -2.83
CA ILE A 137 -1.35 5.38 -4.28
C ILE A 137 -1.69 6.79 -4.75
N LEU A 138 -0.79 7.38 -5.52
CA LEU A 138 -0.92 8.71 -6.07
C LEU A 138 -0.94 8.62 -7.59
N ASP A 139 -2.12 8.79 -8.19
CA ASP A 139 -2.27 8.92 -9.64
C ASP A 139 -2.20 10.40 -10.02
N ARG A 140 -1.12 10.78 -10.70
CA ARG A 140 -0.83 12.13 -11.20
C ARG A 140 -1.18 12.31 -12.66
N ARG A 141 -1.66 11.27 -13.35
CA ARG A 141 -2.05 11.40 -14.75
C ARG A 141 -3.17 12.45 -14.88
N PRO A 142 -3.20 13.22 -15.97
CA PRO A 142 -4.26 14.19 -16.21
C PRO A 142 -5.62 13.47 -16.21
N LYS A 143 -6.55 13.96 -15.38
CA LYS A 143 -7.93 13.47 -15.37
C LYS A 143 -8.68 14.13 -16.52
N GLY A 144 -9.06 13.33 -17.51
CA GLY A 144 -9.99 13.74 -18.57
C GLY A 144 -11.41 13.93 -18.04
#